data_AF-A0A7R9B835-F1
#
_entry.id   AF-A0A7R9B835-F1
#
_cell.length_a   1.000
_cell.length_b   1.000
_cell.length_c   1.000
_cell.angle_alpha   90.00
_cell.angle_beta   90.00
_cell.angle_gamma   90.00
#
_symmetry.space_group_name_H-M   'P 1'
#
loop_
_entity.id
_entity.type
_entity.pdbx_description
1 polymer ?
#
loop_
_entity_poly.entity_id
_entity_poly.type
_entity_poly.pdbx_seq_one_letter_code
_entity_poly.pdbx_strand_id
1 'polypeptide(L)'
;MQFKTDPSSVTREDLASELENCLTAIPDFSELCLPLLMEKLDSSLRIAKLDSLRLLRAACNNFTASALGQHYMELFRLMQSELLPGSDRELKDASLLALSALVRLFSTSALDKHEANWLPDLLAAKMVRSCLVAESGLCDVELIMFSPATSVLLEVTRASPAACEVLVSKVIPVLVAQYNFKKGDRERSILLQTLGSFHTVCQEHRDSLSSKSQF
;
A
#
# COMPACT_ATOMS: atom_id res chain seq x y z
N MET A 1 45.83 -8.41 -6.41
CA MET A 1 45.06 -9.59 -6.86
C MET A 1 43.65 -9.13 -7.14
N GLN A 2 43.23 -9.13 -8.41
CA GLN A 2 41.84 -8.86 -8.80
C GLN A 2 41.08 -10.18 -8.72
N PHE A 3 40.06 -10.25 -7.86
CA PHE A 3 39.11 -11.37 -7.88
C PHE A 3 38.24 -11.22 -9.13
N LYS A 4 38.44 -12.09 -10.11
CA LYS A 4 37.46 -12.32 -11.18
C LYS A 4 36.22 -12.90 -10.50
N THR A 5 35.13 -12.14 -10.46
CA THR A 5 33.80 -12.66 -10.16
C THR A 5 33.38 -13.57 -11.31
N ASP A 6 33.02 -14.81 -10.97
CA ASP A 6 32.57 -15.82 -11.94
C ASP A 6 31.19 -15.40 -12.51
N PRO A 7 31.02 -15.27 -13.84
CA PRO A 7 29.76 -14.81 -14.45
C PRO A 7 28.54 -15.69 -14.14
N SER A 8 28.76 -16.89 -13.60
CA SER A 8 27.75 -17.89 -13.24
C SER A 8 27.52 -18.03 -11.72
N SER A 9 28.02 -17.11 -10.88
CA SER A 9 27.79 -17.20 -9.44
C SER A 9 26.34 -16.90 -9.10
N VAL A 10 25.59 -17.91 -8.65
CA VAL A 10 24.23 -17.76 -8.11
C VAL A 10 24.27 -16.75 -6.96
N THR A 11 23.50 -15.67 -7.11
CA THR A 11 23.43 -14.60 -6.11
C THR A 11 22.41 -14.92 -5.02
N ARG A 12 22.47 -14.16 -3.94
CA ARG A 12 21.48 -14.24 -2.86
C ARG A 12 20.09 -13.87 -3.36
N GLU A 13 20.03 -12.87 -4.23
CA GLU A 13 18.79 -12.37 -4.84
C GLU A 13 18.16 -13.43 -5.74
N ASP A 14 18.97 -14.19 -6.51
CA ASP A 14 18.49 -15.30 -7.33
C ASP A 14 17.82 -16.37 -6.45
N LEU A 15 18.49 -16.78 -5.37
CA LEU A 15 17.94 -17.77 -4.44
C LEU A 15 16.66 -17.28 -3.74
N ALA A 16 16.63 -16.01 -3.34
CA ALA A 16 15.45 -15.42 -2.69
C ALA A 16 14.26 -15.38 -3.65
N SER A 17 14.49 -15.01 -4.92
CA SER A 17 13.44 -14.98 -5.95
C SER A 17 12.89 -16.38 -6.25
N GLU A 18 13.75 -17.38 -6.38
CA GLU A 18 13.28 -18.76 -6.62
C GLU A 18 12.56 -19.36 -5.41
N LEU A 19 12.99 -19.01 -4.20
CA LEU A 19 12.29 -19.41 -2.99
C LEU A 19 10.90 -18.76 -2.89
N GLU A 20 10.77 -17.48 -3.25
CA GLU A 20 9.47 -16.78 -3.33
C GLU A 20 8.50 -17.50 -4.27
N ASN A 21 8.99 -17.93 -5.45
CA ASN A 21 8.21 -18.72 -6.39
C ASN A 21 7.75 -20.03 -5.77
N CYS A 22 8.64 -20.75 -5.09
CA CYS A 22 8.31 -22.01 -4.42
C CYS A 22 7.25 -21.81 -3.32
N LEU A 23 7.40 -20.79 -2.47
CA LEU A 23 6.51 -20.50 -1.34
C LEU A 23 5.13 -20.01 -1.77
N THR A 24 4.99 -19.54 -3.01
CA THR A 24 3.71 -19.04 -3.54
C THR A 24 3.18 -19.88 -4.70
N ALA A 25 3.78 -21.03 -4.98
CA ALA A 25 3.46 -21.85 -6.15
C ALA A 25 2.02 -22.40 -6.13
N ILE A 26 1.49 -22.68 -4.93
CA ILE A 26 0.13 -23.21 -4.76
C ILE A 26 -0.65 -22.41 -3.72
N PRO A 27 -1.94 -22.10 -3.96
CA PRO A 27 -2.78 -21.36 -3.02
C PRO A 27 -2.85 -22.00 -1.62
N ASP A 28 -2.92 -23.34 -1.55
CA ASP A 28 -3.08 -24.08 -0.29
C ASP A 28 -1.90 -23.89 0.68
N PHE A 29 -0.74 -23.44 0.19
CA PHE A 29 0.41 -23.16 1.03
C PHE A 29 0.28 -21.84 1.80
N SER A 30 -0.79 -21.06 1.58
CA SER A 30 -1.02 -19.77 2.26
C SER A 30 -1.07 -19.90 3.79
N GLU A 31 -1.63 -21.00 4.30
CA GLU A 31 -1.75 -21.24 5.76
C GLU A 31 -0.39 -21.32 6.46
N LEU A 32 0.66 -21.73 5.75
CA LEU A 32 2.03 -21.82 6.26
C LEU A 32 2.87 -20.59 5.87
N CYS A 33 2.65 -20.08 4.66
CA CYS A 33 3.41 -18.95 4.11
C CYS A 33 3.08 -17.62 4.80
N LEU A 34 1.80 -17.32 5.04
CA LEU A 34 1.40 -16.04 5.61
C LEU A 34 1.89 -15.83 7.05
N PRO A 35 1.82 -16.81 7.97
CA PRO A 35 2.41 -16.68 9.30
C PRO A 35 3.92 -16.43 9.25
N LEU A 36 4.65 -17.18 8.43
CA LEU A 36 6.10 -17.02 8.26
C LEU A 36 6.45 -15.63 7.75
N LEU A 37 5.72 -15.17 6.72
CA LEU A 37 5.89 -13.84 6.14
C LEU A 37 5.70 -12.75 7.19
N MET A 38 4.61 -12.82 7.96
CA MET A 38 4.32 -11.84 9.01
C MET A 38 5.39 -11.83 10.10
N GLU A 39 5.86 -13.01 10.53
CA GLU A 39 6.97 -13.13 11.50
C GLU A 39 8.24 -12.44 10.99
N LYS A 40 8.59 -12.64 9.70
CA LYS A 40 9.78 -12.02 9.11
C LYS A 40 9.61 -10.52 8.89
N LEU A 41 8.40 -10.06 8.58
CA LEU A 41 8.10 -8.64 8.44
C LEU A 41 8.16 -7.89 9.78
N ASP A 42 7.80 -8.54 10.88
CA ASP A 42 7.88 -7.96 12.24
C ASP A 42 9.31 -7.99 12.83
N SER A 43 10.25 -8.70 12.18
CA SER A 43 11.63 -8.80 12.66
C SER A 43 12.43 -7.49 12.51
N SER A 44 13.55 -7.36 13.20
CA SER A 44 14.43 -6.18 13.07
C SER A 44 15.35 -6.23 11.84
N LEU A 45 15.36 -7.34 11.09
CA LEU A 45 16.28 -7.53 9.97
C LEU A 45 15.73 -6.91 8.68
N ARG A 46 16.31 -5.78 8.26
CA ARG A 46 15.92 -5.04 7.03
C ARG A 46 15.74 -5.94 5.81
N ILE A 47 16.70 -6.84 5.56
CA ILE A 47 16.67 -7.74 4.41
C ILE A 47 15.48 -8.71 4.49
N ALA A 48 15.18 -9.24 5.68
CA ALA A 48 14.03 -10.12 5.87
C ALA A 48 12.70 -9.39 5.65
N LYS A 49 12.60 -8.13 6.08
CA LYS A 49 11.43 -7.29 5.78
C LYS A 49 11.24 -7.08 4.28
N LEU A 50 12.32 -6.75 3.55
CA LEU A 50 12.25 -6.55 2.10
C LEU A 50 11.80 -7.81 1.36
N ASP A 51 12.35 -8.97 1.72
CA ASP A 51 11.90 -10.24 1.14
C ASP A 51 10.45 -10.53 1.49
N SER A 52 10.03 -10.26 2.73
CA SER A 52 8.65 -10.50 3.17
C SER A 52 7.66 -9.63 2.39
N LEU A 53 8.03 -8.38 2.09
CA LEU A 53 7.22 -7.47 1.28
C LEU A 53 7.16 -7.91 -0.19
N ARG A 54 8.25 -8.45 -0.75
CA ARG A 54 8.25 -9.06 -2.09
C ARG A 54 7.39 -10.33 -2.13
N LEU A 55 7.57 -11.21 -1.16
CA LEU A 55 6.76 -12.41 -0.98
C LEU A 55 5.28 -12.08 -0.81
N LEU A 56 4.93 -11.00 -0.10
CA LEU A 56 3.53 -10.57 0.05
C LEU A 56 2.91 -10.19 -1.29
N ARG A 57 3.69 -9.54 -2.16
CA ARG A 57 3.23 -9.18 -3.50
C ARG A 57 3.02 -10.42 -4.37
N ALA A 58 3.93 -11.39 -4.31
CA ALA A 58 3.74 -12.67 -5.00
C ALA A 58 2.53 -13.44 -4.46
N ALA A 59 2.37 -13.48 -3.13
CA ALA A 59 1.21 -14.08 -2.48
C ALA A 59 -0.11 -13.42 -2.93
N CYS A 60 -0.14 -12.09 -3.12
CA CYS A 60 -1.33 -11.42 -3.64
C CYS A 60 -1.71 -11.84 -5.07
N ASN A 61 -0.78 -12.39 -5.85
CA ASN A 61 -1.05 -12.87 -7.21
C ASN A 61 -1.46 -14.34 -7.25
N ASN A 62 -0.91 -15.16 -6.33
CA ASN A 62 -1.06 -16.62 -6.38
C ASN A 62 -2.02 -17.19 -5.35
N PHE A 63 -2.27 -16.49 -4.24
CA PHE A 63 -3.19 -16.94 -3.19
C PHE A 63 -4.58 -16.33 -3.37
N THR A 64 -5.55 -16.90 -2.67
CA THR A 64 -6.92 -16.40 -2.69
C THR A 64 -7.04 -15.13 -1.86
N ALA A 65 -7.94 -14.23 -2.27
CA ALA A 65 -8.28 -13.06 -1.47
C ALA A 65 -8.80 -13.45 -0.09
N SER A 66 -9.47 -14.61 0.03
CA SER A 66 -9.94 -15.11 1.32
C SER A 66 -8.80 -15.41 2.29
N ALA A 67 -7.74 -16.08 1.83
CA ALA A 67 -6.57 -16.38 2.65
C ALA A 67 -5.88 -15.11 3.17
N LEU A 68 -5.65 -14.12 2.29
CA LEU A 68 -5.06 -12.84 2.69
C LEU A 68 -6.00 -12.00 3.56
N GLY A 69 -7.30 -12.07 3.28
CA GLY A 69 -8.36 -11.36 3.98
C GLY A 69 -8.57 -11.81 5.43
N GLN A 70 -8.10 -12.99 5.82
CA GLN A 70 -8.07 -13.38 7.24
C GLN A 70 -7.00 -12.63 8.05
N HIS A 71 -5.96 -12.11 7.38
CA HIS A 71 -4.79 -11.49 8.01
C HIS A 71 -4.63 -10.00 7.67
N TYR A 72 -5.53 -9.43 6.87
CA TYR A 72 -5.35 -8.10 6.27
C TYR A 72 -5.05 -6.97 7.27
N MET A 73 -5.65 -7.02 8.47
CA MET A 73 -5.44 -6.01 9.51
C MET A 73 -4.02 -6.07 10.09
N GLU A 74 -3.51 -7.28 10.30
CA GLU A 74 -2.16 -7.49 10.83
C GLU A 74 -1.11 -7.15 9.76
N LEU A 75 -1.33 -7.59 8.52
CA LEU A 75 -0.49 -7.21 7.38
C LEU A 75 -0.40 -5.68 7.22
N PHE A 76 -1.54 -4.99 7.34
CA PHE A 76 -1.56 -3.53 7.31
C PHE A 76 -0.76 -2.91 8.47
N ARG A 77 -0.93 -3.42 9.70
CA ARG A 77 -0.18 -2.95 10.88
C ARG A 77 1.33 -3.07 10.68
N LEU A 78 1.78 -4.20 10.16
CA LEU A 78 3.19 -4.49 9.92
C LEU A 78 3.78 -3.62 8.79
N MET A 79 3.02 -3.35 7.73
CA MET A 79 3.46 -2.40 6.69
C MET A 79 3.43 -0.96 7.19
N GLN A 80 2.46 -0.61 8.04
CA GLN A 80 2.27 0.75 8.52
C GLN A 80 3.50 1.27 9.27
N SER A 81 4.21 0.44 10.05
CA SER A 81 5.45 0.87 10.72
C SER A 81 6.50 1.35 9.72
N GLU A 82 6.56 0.74 8.53
CA GLU A 82 7.53 1.07 7.50
C GLU A 82 7.09 2.27 6.63
N LEU A 83 5.81 2.64 6.64
CA LEU A 83 5.26 3.77 5.88
C LEU A 83 5.43 5.12 6.60
N LEU A 84 5.66 5.09 7.92
CA LEU A 84 5.89 6.29 8.73
C LEU A 84 7.27 6.94 8.43
N PRO A 85 7.42 8.25 8.65
CA PRO A 85 8.71 8.91 8.45
C PRO A 85 9.78 8.36 9.39
N GLY A 86 11.01 8.29 8.88
CA GLY A 86 12.16 7.71 9.58
C GLY A 86 12.52 6.31 9.09
N SER A 87 11.63 5.67 8.32
CA SER A 87 11.89 4.38 7.68
C SER A 87 12.79 4.50 6.45
N ASP A 88 13.52 3.42 6.17
CA ASP A 88 14.35 3.27 4.98
C ASP A 88 13.51 3.43 3.70
N ARG A 89 14.04 4.17 2.72
CA ARG A 89 13.31 4.48 1.48
C ARG A 89 12.90 3.22 0.71
N GLU A 90 13.78 2.22 0.62
CA GLU A 90 13.48 0.98 -0.09
C GLU A 90 12.38 0.19 0.62
N LEU A 91 12.40 0.15 1.96
CA LEU A 91 11.34 -0.49 2.75
C LEU A 91 9.99 0.23 2.60
N LYS A 92 10.01 1.56 2.56
CA LYS A 92 8.80 2.36 2.32
C LYS A 92 8.23 2.05 0.94
N ASP A 93 9.06 2.07 -0.11
CA ASP A 93 8.64 1.80 -1.48
C ASP A 93 8.11 0.36 -1.62
N ALA A 94 8.80 -0.62 -1.02
CA ALA A 94 8.36 -2.01 -0.99
C ALA A 94 7.02 -2.18 -0.25
N SER A 95 6.83 -1.49 0.87
CA SER A 95 5.58 -1.51 1.65
C SER A 95 4.42 -0.90 0.89
N LEU A 96 4.65 0.21 0.18
CA LEU A 96 3.64 0.82 -0.70
C LEU A 96 3.21 -0.14 -1.81
N LEU A 97 4.18 -0.78 -2.48
CA LEU A 97 3.89 -1.74 -3.55
C LEU A 97 3.11 -2.96 -3.04
N ALA A 98 3.43 -3.45 -1.84
CA ALA A 98 2.73 -4.55 -1.20
C ALA A 98 1.31 -4.17 -0.79
N LEU A 99 1.13 -3.00 -0.16
CA LEU A 99 -0.19 -2.48 0.19
C LEU A 99 -1.07 -2.28 -1.06
N SER A 100 -0.52 -1.72 -2.13
CA SER A 100 -1.22 -1.55 -3.41
C SER A 100 -1.55 -2.89 -4.09
N ALA A 101 -0.74 -3.93 -3.90
CA ALA A 101 -1.07 -5.28 -4.37
C ALA A 101 -2.26 -5.87 -3.58
N LEU A 102 -2.25 -5.73 -2.26
CA LEU A 102 -3.32 -6.20 -1.38
C LEU A 102 -4.66 -5.50 -1.67
N VAL A 103 -4.62 -4.17 -1.83
CA VAL A 103 -5.80 -3.36 -2.19
C VAL A 103 -6.36 -3.78 -3.54
N ARG A 104 -5.51 -4.03 -4.54
CA ARG A 104 -5.93 -4.56 -5.85
C ARG A 104 -6.60 -5.90 -5.72
N LEU A 105 -5.99 -6.84 -5.00
CA LEU A 105 -6.54 -8.18 -4.76
C LEU A 105 -7.97 -8.10 -4.21
N PHE A 106 -8.21 -7.32 -3.16
CA PHE A 106 -9.54 -7.18 -2.59
C PHE A 106 -10.52 -6.41 -3.49
N SER A 107 -10.02 -5.54 -4.37
CA SER A 107 -10.87 -4.78 -5.30
C SER A 107 -11.34 -5.59 -6.50
N THR A 108 -10.56 -6.60 -6.93
CA THR A 108 -10.86 -7.38 -8.14
C THR A 108 -11.42 -8.76 -7.85
N SER A 109 -11.37 -9.21 -6.60
CA SER A 109 -11.82 -10.56 -6.22
C SER A 109 -13.34 -10.61 -6.03
N ALA A 110 -13.94 -11.73 -6.43
CA ALA A 110 -15.33 -12.04 -6.12
C ALA A 110 -15.45 -12.48 -4.65
N LEU A 111 -15.56 -11.50 -3.76
CA LEU A 111 -15.69 -11.68 -2.33
C LEU A 111 -17.16 -11.86 -1.93
N ASP A 112 -17.41 -12.64 -0.88
CA ASP A 112 -18.77 -12.75 -0.33
C ASP A 112 -19.17 -11.46 0.43
N LYS A 113 -20.40 -11.42 0.98
CA LYS A 113 -20.91 -10.23 1.68
C LYS A 113 -20.11 -9.84 2.93
N HIS A 114 -19.50 -10.80 3.61
CA HIS A 114 -18.69 -10.56 4.80
C HIS A 114 -17.30 -10.08 4.40
N GLU A 115 -16.70 -10.76 3.42
CA GLU A 115 -15.38 -10.47 2.87
C GLU A 115 -15.32 -9.13 2.10
N ALA A 116 -16.43 -8.72 1.47
CA ALA A 116 -16.53 -7.44 0.76
C ALA A 116 -16.26 -6.22 1.65
N ASN A 117 -16.39 -6.35 2.98
CA ASN A 117 -16.07 -5.28 3.91
C ASN A 117 -14.57 -5.12 4.16
N TRP A 118 -13.71 -6.08 3.80
CA TRP A 118 -12.27 -5.98 4.05
C TRP A 118 -11.63 -4.76 3.40
N LEU A 119 -12.01 -4.44 2.16
CA LEU A 119 -11.48 -3.27 1.46
C LEU A 119 -11.95 -1.95 2.12
N PRO A 120 -13.27 -1.70 2.29
CA PRO A 120 -13.75 -0.55 3.06
C PRO A 120 -13.17 -0.45 4.47
N ASP A 121 -13.02 -1.56 5.20
CA ASP A 121 -12.49 -1.57 6.56
C ASP A 121 -10.99 -1.23 6.59
N LEU A 122 -10.20 -1.84 5.71
CA LEU A 122 -8.78 -1.52 5.53
C LEU A 122 -8.59 -0.02 5.24
N LEU A 123 -9.34 0.50 4.26
CA LEU A 123 -9.24 1.89 3.82
C LEU A 123 -9.79 2.87 4.86
N ALA A 124 -11.01 2.68 5.35
CA ALA A 124 -11.71 3.64 6.19
C ALA A 124 -11.36 3.50 7.68
N ALA A 125 -11.32 2.28 8.22
CA ALA A 125 -11.17 2.07 9.66
C ALA A 125 -9.73 2.26 10.13
N LYS A 126 -8.74 1.99 9.29
CA LYS A 126 -7.32 2.01 9.68
C LYS A 126 -6.43 2.89 8.82
N MET A 127 -6.50 2.86 7.49
CA MET A 127 -5.60 3.70 6.69
C MET A 127 -5.95 5.18 6.79
N VAL A 128 -7.19 5.54 6.45
CA VAL A 128 -7.68 6.92 6.59
C VAL A 128 -7.63 7.33 8.05
N ARG A 129 -8.07 6.49 9.00
CA ARG A 129 -7.98 6.81 10.43
C ARG A 129 -6.54 7.01 10.90
N SER A 130 -5.57 6.20 10.52
CA SER A 130 -4.18 6.42 10.93
C SER A 130 -3.57 7.66 10.25
N CYS A 131 -3.92 7.95 9.00
CA CYS A 131 -3.48 9.17 8.31
C CYS A 131 -4.20 10.45 8.82
N LEU A 132 -5.43 10.32 9.35
CA LEU A 132 -6.26 11.43 9.86
C LEU A 132 -6.15 11.63 11.39
N VAL A 133 -6.10 10.55 12.17
CA VAL A 133 -6.32 10.51 13.63
C VAL A 133 -5.04 10.20 14.41
N ALA A 134 -3.98 9.66 13.78
CA ALA A 134 -2.67 9.80 14.41
C ALA A 134 -2.41 11.31 14.49
N GLU A 135 -2.55 11.85 15.71
CA GLU A 135 -2.43 13.27 16.03
C GLU A 135 -1.23 13.84 15.26
N SER A 136 -1.49 14.50 14.12
CA SER A 136 -0.55 15.19 13.21
C SER A 136 -0.39 14.76 11.74
N GLY A 137 -1.15 13.82 11.18
CA GLY A 137 -1.04 13.47 9.75
C GLY A 137 -1.59 14.52 8.78
N LEU A 138 -2.86 14.39 8.42
CA LEU A 138 -3.51 15.29 7.48
C LEU A 138 -4.07 16.56 8.11
N CYS A 139 -4.23 16.64 9.45
CA CYS A 139 -4.95 17.72 10.12
C CYS A 139 -4.28 19.10 10.03
N ASP A 140 -2.99 19.14 9.76
CA ASP A 140 -2.26 20.38 9.51
C ASP A 140 -1.15 20.15 8.48
N VAL A 141 -1.09 21.04 7.50
CA VAL A 141 -0.09 21.03 6.43
C VAL A 141 1.32 21.22 6.96
N GLU A 142 1.46 21.91 8.09
CA GLU A 142 2.75 22.20 8.70
C GLU A 142 3.34 20.99 9.43
N LEU A 143 2.57 19.92 9.60
CA LEU A 143 3.04 18.73 10.30
C LEU A 143 3.86 17.86 9.34
N ILE A 144 4.96 17.32 9.88
CA ILE A 144 5.94 16.50 9.16
C ILE A 144 5.26 15.29 8.48
N MET A 145 4.17 14.81 9.06
CA MET A 145 3.41 13.67 8.60
C MET A 145 2.46 13.97 7.44
N PHE A 146 2.18 15.24 7.11
CA PHE A 146 1.22 15.60 6.06
C PHE A 146 1.63 15.05 4.69
N SER A 147 2.85 15.34 4.24
CA SER A 147 3.34 14.88 2.94
C SER A 147 3.49 13.35 2.85
N PRO A 148 4.05 12.65 3.85
CA PRO A 148 4.06 11.19 3.88
C PRO A 148 2.65 10.59 3.84
N ALA A 149 1.71 11.11 4.62
CA ALA A 149 0.34 10.60 4.66
C ALA A 149 -0.38 10.81 3.32
N THR A 150 -0.26 11.99 2.70
CA THR A 150 -0.86 12.26 1.38
C THR A 150 -0.26 11.37 0.30
N SER A 151 1.06 11.16 0.30
CA SER A 151 1.73 10.26 -0.66
C SER A 151 1.22 8.83 -0.54
N VAL A 152 1.14 8.29 0.67
CA VAL A 152 0.62 6.94 0.92
C VAL A 152 -0.83 6.82 0.46
N LEU A 153 -1.67 7.82 0.77
CA LEU A 153 -3.07 7.85 0.33
C LEU A 153 -3.21 7.93 -1.18
N LEU A 154 -2.38 8.73 -1.86
CA LEU A 154 -2.38 8.85 -3.31
C LEU A 154 -1.99 7.53 -3.98
N GLU A 155 -0.95 6.85 -3.51
CA GLU A 155 -0.53 5.56 -4.06
C GLU A 155 -1.60 4.48 -3.92
N VAL A 156 -2.29 4.43 -2.77
CA VAL A 156 -3.40 3.48 -2.59
C VAL A 156 -4.64 3.88 -3.38
N THR A 157 -4.89 5.18 -3.56
CA THR A 157 -5.96 5.67 -4.45
C THR A 157 -5.67 5.24 -5.91
N ARG A 158 -4.40 5.25 -6.34
CA ARG A 158 -3.97 4.74 -7.65
C ARG A 158 -4.10 3.23 -7.79
N ALA A 159 -4.07 2.48 -6.68
CA ALA A 159 -4.08 1.01 -6.72
C ALA A 159 -5.35 0.44 -7.36
N SER A 160 -6.54 1.00 -7.07
CA SER A 160 -7.78 0.54 -7.71
C SER A 160 -8.87 1.63 -7.80
N PRO A 161 -9.80 1.53 -8.77
CA PRO A 161 -10.93 2.45 -8.86
C PRO A 161 -11.85 2.41 -7.62
N ALA A 162 -12.07 1.23 -7.05
CA ALA A 162 -12.86 1.07 -5.83
C ALA A 162 -12.19 1.75 -4.62
N ALA A 163 -10.87 1.61 -4.48
CA ALA A 163 -10.13 2.33 -3.44
C ALA A 163 -10.15 3.84 -3.67
N CYS A 164 -10.06 4.28 -4.92
CA CYS A 164 -10.18 5.68 -5.29
C CYS A 164 -11.53 6.26 -4.84
N GLU A 165 -12.64 5.60 -5.14
CA GLU A 165 -13.98 6.05 -4.73
C GLU A 165 -14.10 6.19 -3.20
N VAL A 166 -13.68 5.15 -2.48
CA VAL A 166 -13.74 5.13 -1.01
C VAL A 166 -12.85 6.23 -0.41
N LEU A 167 -11.58 6.31 -0.81
CA LEU A 167 -10.63 7.26 -0.23
C LEU A 167 -10.98 8.72 -0.56
N VAL A 168 -11.31 9.02 -1.81
CA VAL A 168 -11.66 10.38 -2.25
C VAL A 168 -12.90 10.87 -1.50
N SER A 169 -13.90 10.02 -1.29
CA SER A 169 -15.11 10.38 -0.52
C SER A 169 -14.83 10.78 0.94
N LYS A 170 -13.70 10.32 1.51
CA LYS A 170 -13.31 10.60 2.90
C LYS A 170 -12.25 11.70 3.03
N VAL A 171 -11.26 11.72 2.14
CA VAL A 171 -10.10 12.62 2.22
C VAL A 171 -10.44 14.02 1.69
N ILE A 172 -11.20 14.12 0.59
CA ILE A 172 -11.51 15.43 0.00
C ILE A 172 -12.29 16.34 0.96
N PRO A 173 -13.34 15.88 1.67
CA PRO A 173 -14.02 16.73 2.65
C PRO A 173 -13.08 17.28 3.73
N VAL A 174 -12.11 16.48 4.17
CA VAL A 174 -11.13 16.90 5.18
C VAL A 174 -10.21 18.00 4.65
N LEU A 175 -9.66 17.82 3.44
CA LEU A 175 -8.76 18.80 2.81
C LEU A 175 -9.49 20.11 2.50
N VAL A 176 -10.73 20.04 2.00
CA VAL A 176 -11.56 21.22 1.72
C VAL A 176 -11.92 21.96 3.01
N ALA A 177 -12.27 21.23 4.08
CA ALA A 177 -12.52 21.84 5.37
C ALA A 177 -11.29 22.62 5.85
N GLN A 178 -10.10 22.01 5.82
CA GLN A 178 -8.86 22.69 6.21
C GLN A 178 -8.55 23.92 5.36
N TYR A 179 -8.77 23.85 4.05
CA TYR A 179 -8.57 24.98 3.15
C TYR A 179 -9.44 26.18 3.55
N ASN A 180 -10.69 25.92 3.93
CA ASN A 180 -11.62 26.95 4.39
C ASN A 180 -11.23 27.55 5.75
N PHE A 181 -10.63 26.76 6.65
CA PHE A 181 -10.21 27.22 7.97
C PHE A 181 -8.87 27.98 7.97
N LYS A 182 -7.89 27.52 7.19
CA LYS A 182 -6.55 28.12 7.13
C LYS A 182 -6.60 29.47 6.39
N LYS A 183 -5.81 30.43 6.86
CA LYS A 183 -5.75 31.80 6.30
C LYS A 183 -4.44 32.12 5.57
N GLY A 184 -3.39 31.32 5.77
CA GLY A 184 -2.11 31.51 5.11
C GLY A 184 -2.12 31.04 3.65
N ASP A 185 -1.49 31.81 2.78
CA ASP A 185 -1.45 31.55 1.34
C ASP A 185 -0.63 30.29 1.01
N ARG A 186 0.43 30.02 1.78
CA ARG A 186 1.31 28.86 1.57
C ARG A 186 0.58 27.55 1.87
N GLU A 187 -0.13 27.48 2.99
CA GLU A 187 -0.88 26.30 3.43
C GLU A 187 -2.03 26.02 2.46
N ARG A 188 -2.75 27.08 2.04
CA ARG A 188 -3.78 27.01 1.01
C ARG A 188 -3.22 26.49 -0.32
N SER A 189 -2.04 26.95 -0.73
CA SER A 189 -1.38 26.48 -1.95
C SER A 189 -1.08 24.97 -1.88
N ILE A 190 -0.52 24.49 -0.75
CA ILE A 190 -0.21 23.06 -0.57
C ILE A 190 -1.49 22.21 -0.54
N LEU A 191 -2.57 22.68 0.09
CA LEU A 191 -3.86 22.00 0.09
C LEU A 191 -4.44 21.90 -1.32
N LEU A 192 -4.37 22.98 -2.12
CA LEU A 192 -4.81 22.98 -3.52
C LEU A 192 -3.96 22.04 -4.38
N GLN A 193 -2.64 22.01 -4.19
CA GLN A 193 -1.76 21.06 -4.89
C GLN A 193 -2.09 19.61 -4.53
N THR A 194 -2.39 19.34 -3.26
CA THR A 194 -2.79 18.02 -2.77
C THR A 194 -4.13 17.60 -3.39
N LEU A 195 -5.14 18.48 -3.36
CA LEU A 195 -6.43 18.27 -4.01
C LEU A 195 -6.29 18.02 -5.51
N GLY A 196 -5.43 18.81 -6.19
CA GLY A 196 -5.09 18.62 -7.59
C GLY A 196 -4.48 17.26 -7.87
N SER A 197 -3.58 16.80 -6.99
CA SER A 197 -2.95 15.47 -7.11
C SER A 197 -3.97 14.34 -7.01
N PHE A 198 -4.94 14.42 -6.08
CA PHE A 198 -6.04 13.47 -6.01
C PHE A 198 -6.92 13.53 -7.25
N HIS A 199 -7.20 14.73 -7.76
CA HIS A 199 -7.98 14.89 -8.99
C HIS A 199 -7.32 14.22 -10.20
N THR A 200 -6.00 14.37 -10.36
CA THR A 200 -5.23 13.69 -11.42
C THR A 200 -5.38 12.16 -11.32
N VAL A 201 -5.30 11.59 -10.12
CA VAL A 201 -5.52 10.14 -9.93
C VAL A 201 -6.93 9.72 -10.35
N CYS A 202 -7.95 10.51 -10.00
CA CYS A 202 -9.32 10.25 -10.44
C CYS A 202 -9.45 10.29 -11.97
N GLN A 203 -8.76 11.21 -12.64
CA GLN A 203 -8.75 11.31 -14.10
C GLN A 203 -8.08 10.10 -14.74
N GLU A 204 -6.93 9.65 -14.23
CA GLU A 204 -6.24 8.46 -14.74
C GLU A 204 -7.12 7.20 -14.70
N HIS A 205 -7.87 7.00 -13.62
CA HIS A 205 -8.84 5.89 -13.52
C HIS A 205 -9.98 6.03 -14.55
N ARG A 206 -10.46 7.25 -14.76
CA ARG A 206 -11.51 7.53 -15.76
C ARG A 206 -11.03 7.24 -17.19
N ASP A 207 -9.82 7.66 -17.53
CA ASP A 207 -9.24 7.47 -18.86
C ASP A 207 -8.97 5.99 -19.12
N SER A 208 -8.47 5.26 -18.12
CA SER A 208 -8.29 3.80 -18.17
C SER A 208 -9.61 3.06 -18.46
N LEU A 209 -10.72 3.48 -17.83
CA LEU A 209 -12.05 2.92 -18.11
C LEU A 209 -12.52 3.22 -19.54
N SER A 210 -12.30 4.44 -20.04
CA SER A 210 -12.70 4.83 -21.40
C SER A 210 -11.96 4.05 -22.50
N SER A 211 -10.69 3.70 -22.27
CA SER A 211 -9.89 2.88 -23.19
C SER A 211 -10.35 1.42 -23.27
N LYS A 212 -10.86 0.86 -22.16
CA LYS A 212 -11.39 -0.51 -22.10
C LYS A 212 -12.75 -0.68 -22.78
N SER A 213 -13.53 0.39 -22.92
CA SER A 213 -14.84 0.36 -23.60
C SER A 213 -14.77 0.46 -25.13
N GLN A 214 -13.57 0.54 -25.73
CA GLN A 214 -13.36 0.66 -27.18
C GLN A 214 -12.96 -0.66 -27.86
N PHE A 215 -12.92 -1.77 -27.11
CA PHE A 215 -12.69 -3.13 -27.60
C PHE A 215 -13.85 -4.04 -27.16
#